data_AF-A0A3D2AXU5-F1
#
_entry.id   AF-A0A3D2AXU5-F1
#
_cell.length_a   1.000
_cell.length_b   1.000
_cell.length_c   1.000
_cell.angle_alpha   90.00
_cell.angle_beta   90.00
_cell.angle_gamma   90.00
#
_symmetry.space_group_name_H-M   'P 1'
#
loop_
_entity.id
_entity.type
_entity.pdbx_description
1 polymer ?
#
loop_
_entity_poly.entity_id
_entity_poly.type
_entity_poly.pdbx_seq_one_letter_code
_entity_poly.pdbx_strand_id
1 'polypeptide(L)'
;MTTTSVGKMIYRLQEGGATMVNLLGGKGAHASEMARIGISVPPGFVITTETSLEYFRLGHQFPSGLWDEIVRHVSILEEQTGRKFGDP
;
A
#
# COMPACT_ATOMS: atom_id res chain seq x y z
N MET A 1 10.16 -25.19 -5.55
CA MET A 1 9.20 -24.10 -5.29
C MET A 1 9.93 -22.80 -5.55
N THR A 2 9.63 -22.14 -6.66
CA THR A 2 10.29 -20.89 -7.05
C THR A 2 9.75 -19.76 -6.19
N THR A 3 10.53 -19.30 -5.21
CA THR A 3 10.32 -18.02 -4.52
C THR A 3 10.50 -16.89 -5.52
N THR A 4 9.39 -16.46 -6.14
CA THR A 4 9.36 -15.18 -6.86
C THR A 4 9.42 -14.11 -5.78
N SER A 5 10.50 -13.32 -5.73
CA SER A 5 10.54 -12.22 -4.76
C SER A 5 9.42 -11.25 -5.12
N VAL A 6 8.44 -11.09 -4.22
CA VAL A 6 7.43 -10.05 -4.36
C VAL A 6 8.18 -8.71 -4.46
N GLY A 7 7.78 -7.87 -5.40
CA GLY A 7 8.28 -6.49 -5.49
C GLY A 7 7.91 -5.69 -4.24
N LYS A 8 8.01 -4.37 -4.31
CA LYS A 8 7.57 -3.51 -3.20
C LYS A 8 6.09 -3.80 -2.86
N MET A 9 5.79 -4.19 -1.62
CA MET A 9 4.44 -4.67 -1.25
C MET A 9 3.46 -3.54 -0.96
N ILE A 10 3.96 -2.39 -0.49
CA ILE A 10 3.14 -1.22 -0.13
C ILE A 10 3.66 0.04 -0.82
N TYR A 11 2.75 0.82 -1.39
CA TYR A 11 3.03 2.14 -1.97
C TYR A 11 2.25 3.22 -1.21
N ARG A 12 2.93 4.29 -0.78
CA ARG A 12 2.25 5.52 -0.33
C ARG A 12 1.60 6.20 -1.55
N LEU A 13 0.54 6.97 -1.33
CA LEU A 13 -0.16 7.65 -2.43
C LEU A 13 0.76 8.58 -3.25
N GLN A 14 1.80 9.15 -2.65
CA GLN A 14 2.77 10.00 -3.34
C GLN A 14 3.75 9.22 -4.23
N GLU A 15 3.81 7.89 -4.10
CA GLU A 15 4.71 7.00 -4.84
C GLU A 15 4.01 6.32 -6.03
N GLY A 16 2.70 6.51 -6.17
CA GLY A 16 1.89 5.93 -7.22
C GLY A 16 1.46 6.94 -8.30
N GLY A 17 0.65 6.47 -9.24
CA GLY A 17 0.02 7.32 -10.25
C GLY A 17 -0.91 6.54 -11.17
N ALA A 18 -1.59 7.24 -12.09
CA ALA A 18 -2.61 6.67 -12.96
C ALA A 18 -2.09 5.56 -13.91
N THR A 19 -0.78 5.50 -14.16
CA THR A 19 -0.16 4.45 -14.99
C THR A 19 -0.01 3.11 -14.25
N MET A 20 -0.20 3.09 -12.93
CA MET A 20 0.05 1.92 -12.08
C MET A 20 -1.24 1.15 -11.74
N VAL A 21 -2.29 1.25 -12.56
CA VAL A 21 -3.61 0.61 -12.33
C VAL A 21 -3.49 -0.91 -12.13
N ASN A 22 -2.62 -1.58 -12.88
CA ASN A 22 -2.44 -3.02 -12.75
C ASN A 22 -1.82 -3.42 -11.39
N LEU A 23 -0.97 -2.56 -10.82
CA LEU A 23 -0.25 -2.83 -9.57
C LEU A 23 -1.00 -2.33 -8.32
N LEU A 24 -1.65 -1.17 -8.41
CA LEU A 24 -2.32 -0.50 -7.28
C LEU A 24 -3.84 -0.65 -7.30
N GLY A 25 -4.39 -1.24 -8.37
CA GLY A 25 -5.82 -1.20 -8.67
C GLY A 25 -6.31 0.18 -9.11
N GLY A 26 -7.50 0.25 -9.70
CA GLY A 26 -8.05 1.51 -10.22
C GLY A 26 -8.24 2.60 -9.16
N LYS A 27 -8.69 2.23 -7.94
CA LYS A 27 -8.87 3.20 -6.85
C LYS A 27 -7.53 3.70 -6.31
N GLY A 28 -6.58 2.80 -6.05
CA GLY A 28 -5.26 3.16 -5.53
C GLY A 28 -4.47 4.02 -6.52
N ALA A 29 -4.48 3.64 -7.79
CA ALA A 29 -3.80 4.41 -8.85
C ALA A 29 -4.40 5.81 -9.03
N HIS A 30 -5.73 5.95 -9.04
CA HIS A 30 -6.36 7.28 -9.18
C HIS A 30 -6.20 8.15 -7.93
N ALA A 31 -6.31 7.59 -6.71
CA ALA A 31 -6.05 8.33 -5.48
C ALA A 31 -4.58 8.80 -5.42
N SER A 32 -3.65 7.97 -5.88
CA SER A 32 -2.24 8.33 -6.00
C SER A 32 -2.03 9.44 -7.03
N GLU A 33 -2.71 9.38 -8.18
CA GLU A 33 -2.64 10.43 -9.19
C GLU A 33 -3.15 11.76 -8.65
N MET A 34 -4.28 11.76 -7.94
CA MET A 34 -4.82 12.97 -7.30
C MET A 34 -3.79 13.58 -6.33
N ALA A 35 -3.17 12.76 -5.48
CA ALA A 35 -2.11 13.22 -4.58
C ALA A 35 -0.89 13.77 -5.35
N ARG A 36 -0.48 13.11 -6.45
CA ARG A 36 0.66 13.49 -7.29
C ARG A 36 0.47 14.84 -7.98
N ILE A 37 -0.75 15.15 -8.43
CA ILE A 37 -1.08 16.43 -9.10
C ILE A 37 -1.44 17.55 -8.12
N GLY A 38 -1.28 17.32 -6.81
CA GLY A 38 -1.49 18.33 -5.77
C GLY A 38 -2.93 18.52 -5.32
N ILE A 39 -3.85 17.60 -5.67
CA ILE A 39 -5.17 17.57 -5.04
C ILE A 39 -5.00 17.08 -3.62
N SER A 40 -5.64 17.77 -2.67
CA SER A 40 -5.65 17.37 -1.27
C SER A 40 -6.43 16.07 -1.10
N VAL A 41 -5.70 14.97 -0.97
CA VAL A 41 -6.21 13.63 -0.64
C VAL A 41 -5.69 13.29 0.76
N PRO A 42 -6.52 12.73 1.65
CA PRO A 42 -6.04 12.24 2.94
C PRO A 42 -4.85 11.28 2.76
N PRO A 43 -3.84 11.34 3.64
CA PRO A 43 -2.68 10.45 3.54
C PRO A 43 -3.11 8.99 3.64
N GLY A 44 -2.41 8.14 2.91
CA GLY A 44 -2.74 6.71 2.81
C GLY A 44 -1.66 5.92 2.09
N PHE A 45 -1.87 4.62 2.04
CA PHE A 45 -1.04 3.69 1.28
C PHE A 45 -1.90 2.58 0.67
N VAL A 46 -1.33 1.88 -0.31
CA VAL A 46 -1.97 0.83 -1.09
C VAL A 46 -1.11 -0.42 -1.02
N ILE A 47 -1.71 -1.55 -0.67
CA ILE A 47 -1.09 -2.88 -0.78
C ILE A 47 -1.25 -3.35 -2.24
N THR A 48 -0.17 -3.79 -2.87
CA THR A 48 -0.20 -4.12 -4.30
C THR A 48 -1.06 -5.33 -4.63
N THR A 49 -1.56 -5.37 -5.86
CA THR A 49 -2.26 -6.55 -6.43
C THR A 49 -1.36 -7.78 -6.46
N GLU A 50 -0.05 -7.61 -6.69
CA GLU A 50 0.94 -8.68 -6.62
C GLU A 50 1.04 -9.28 -5.22
N THR A 51 1.04 -8.45 -4.17
CA THR A 51 1.02 -8.91 -2.78
C THR A 51 -0.26 -9.70 -2.48
N SER A 52 -1.40 -9.26 -3.02
CA SER A 52 -2.67 -9.99 -2.93
C SER A 52 -2.60 -11.36 -3.63
N LEU A 53 -2.02 -11.42 -4.83
CA LEU A 53 -1.80 -12.70 -5.52
C LEU A 53 -0.88 -13.63 -4.72
N GLU A 54 0.17 -13.10 -4.10
CA GLU A 54 1.07 -13.90 -3.27
C GLU A 54 0.37 -14.45 -2.02
N TYR A 55 -0.48 -13.66 -1.37
CA TYR A 55 -1.31 -14.14 -0.27
C TYR A 55 -2.15 -15.38 -0.65
N PHE A 56 -2.76 -15.37 -1.85
CA PHE A 56 -3.49 -16.53 -2.34
C PHE A 56 -2.57 -17.72 -2.66
N ARG A 57 -1.39 -17.48 -3.25
CA ARG A 57 -0.41 -18.55 -3.53
C ARG A 57 0.13 -19.21 -2.26
N LEU A 58 0.26 -18.44 -1.17
CA LEU A 58 0.69 -18.93 0.14
C LEU A 58 -0.45 -19.58 0.95
N GLY A 59 -1.61 -19.83 0.34
CA GLY A 59 -2.72 -20.49 1.02
C GLY A 59 -3.39 -19.59 2.05
N HIS A 60 -3.61 -18.32 1.71
CA HIS A 60 -4.22 -17.31 2.57
C HIS A 60 -3.34 -16.93 3.77
N GLN A 61 -2.02 -16.96 3.57
CA GLN A 61 -1.05 -16.49 4.55
C GLN A 61 -0.37 -15.23 4.03
N PHE A 62 -0.08 -14.29 4.94
CA PHE A 62 0.63 -13.08 4.56
C PHE A 62 2.05 -13.42 4.08
N PRO A 63 2.50 -12.82 2.96
CA PRO A 63 3.91 -12.84 2.60
C PRO A 63 4.78 -12.36 3.75
N SER A 64 5.96 -12.96 3.87
CA SER A 64 6.92 -12.62 4.91
C SER A 64 7.19 -11.12 4.93
N GLY A 65 7.07 -10.49 6.11
CA GLY A 65 7.32 -9.06 6.31
C GLY A 65 6.18 -8.12 5.90
N LEU A 66 5.08 -8.61 5.29
CA LEU A 66 3.95 -7.75 4.93
C LEU A 66 3.38 -7.04 6.16
N TRP A 67 3.22 -7.76 7.27
CA TRP A 67 2.67 -7.18 8.50
C TRP A 67 3.54 -6.05 9.05
N ASP A 68 4.86 -6.24 9.08
CA ASP A 68 5.80 -5.23 9.54
C ASP A 68 5.79 -4.00 8.61
N GLU A 69 5.64 -4.20 7.30
CA GLU A 69 5.42 -3.09 6.37
C GLU A 69 4.12 -2.34 6.64
N ILE A 70 3.01 -3.04 6.92
CA ILE A 70 1.72 -2.40 7.24
C ILE A 70 1.87 -1.55 8.49
N VAL A 71 2.40 -2.12 9.58
CA VAL A 71 2.59 -1.41 10.86
C VAL A 71 3.45 -0.17 10.67
N ARG A 72 4.57 -0.28 9.95
CA ARG A 72 5.44 0.86 9.64
C ARG A 72 4.72 1.96 8.86
N HIS A 73 3.90 1.61 7.87
CA HIS A 73 3.15 2.62 7.12
C HIS A 73 1.99 3.22 7.92
N VAL A 74 1.37 2.47 8.83
CA VAL A 74 0.42 3.03 9.81
C VAL A 74 1.13 4.07 10.68
N SER A 75 2.33 3.79 11.23
CA SER A 75 3.06 4.79 12.01
C SER A 75 3.41 6.05 11.22
N ILE A 76 3.73 5.91 9.92
CA ILE A 76 3.90 7.09 9.04
C ILE A 76 2.59 7.89 8.90
N LEU A 77 1.43 7.23 8.82
CA LEU A 77 0.14 7.92 8.81
C LEU A 77 -0.14 8.62 10.14
N GLU A 78 0.24 8.02 11.26
CA GLU A 78 0.09 8.64 12.58
C GLU A 78 0.90 9.94 12.67
N GLU A 79 2.15 9.92 12.20
CA GLU A 79 3.02 11.11 12.12
C GLU A 79 2.43 12.20 11.20
N GLN A 80 1.92 11.82 10.03
CA GLN A 80 1.35 12.76 9.05
C GLN A 80 0.03 13.37 9.51
N THR A 81 -0.76 12.63 10.28
CA THR A 81 -2.09 13.07 10.73
C THR A 81 -2.07 13.70 12.12
N GLY A 82 -1.01 13.48 12.90
CA GLY A 82 -0.95 13.87 14.31
C GLY A 82 -1.94 13.08 15.19
N ARG A 83 -2.42 11.93 14.71
CA ARG A 83 -3.40 11.06 15.39
C ARG A 83 -2.82 9.67 15.55
N LYS A 84 -3.26 8.95 16.58
CA LYS A 84 -2.87 7.55 16.79
C LYS A 84 -3.97 6.60 16.32
N PHE A 85 -3.57 5.50 15.70
CA PHE A 85 -4.49 4.48 15.21
C PHE A 85 -5.16 3.77 16.40
N GLY A 86 -6.48 3.90 16.50
CA GLY A 86 -7.27 3.33 17.59
C GLY A 86 -7.30 4.15 18.88
N ASP A 87 -6.76 5.37 18.89
CA ASP A 87 -6.86 6.31 20.02
C ASP A 87 -8.25 7.00 20.02
N PRO A 88 -9.04 6.94 21.12
CA PRO A 88 -10.42 7.44 21.18
C PRO A 88 -10.64 8.94 20.97
#